data_AF-A0A372JDH9-F1
#
_entry.id   AF-A0A372JDH9-F1
#
_cell.length_a   1.000
_cell.length_b   1.000
_cell.length_c   1.000
_cell.angle_alpha   90.00
_cell.angle_beta   90.00
_cell.angle_gamma   90.00
#
_symmetry.space_group_name_H-M   'P 1'
#
loop_
_entity.id
_entity.type
_entity.pdbx_description
1 polymer ?
#
loop_
_entity_poly.entity_id
_entity_poly.type
_entity_poly.pdbx_seq_one_letter_code
_entity_poly.pdbx_strand_id
1 'polypeptide(L)'
;MPSVQLPFADRGEAGRVLAERLVPLGLEEPLVLALPRGGVPIGYEVARRLGGVLDVLVTRKIGCPGQPEFGVGAIAEGGEPVLDARLLSQLRLDEADLAATVTAERAELERRVRAYRGDRPLPEPEGRAVVVVDDGLATGGTARAALAAVRPRRPARL
;
A
#
# COMPACT_ATOMS: atom_id res chain seq x y z
N MET A 1 -13.57 -14.71 -18.68
CA MET A 1 -12.40 -13.97 -18.13
C MET A 1 -11.15 -14.64 -18.65
N PRO A 2 -10.09 -13.90 -19.02
CA PRO A 2 -8.84 -14.53 -19.42
C PRO A 2 -8.29 -15.38 -18.27
N SER A 3 -7.83 -16.59 -18.60
CA SER A 3 -7.11 -17.46 -17.67
C SER A 3 -5.82 -16.77 -17.22
N VAL A 4 -5.54 -16.76 -15.92
CA VAL A 4 -4.24 -16.28 -15.42
C VAL A 4 -3.23 -17.39 -15.61
N GLN A 5 -2.19 -17.12 -16.39
CA GLN A 5 -1.03 -18.00 -16.50
C GLN A 5 0.12 -17.40 -15.70
N LEU A 6 0.81 -18.25 -14.94
CA LEU A 6 2.00 -17.90 -14.18
C LEU A 6 3.19 -18.69 -14.73
N PRO A 7 4.42 -18.15 -14.65
CA PRO A 7 4.77 -16.82 -14.13
C PRO A 7 4.38 -15.70 -15.10
N PHE A 8 4.15 -14.50 -14.58
CA PHE A 8 4.13 -13.28 -15.41
C PHE A 8 5.55 -12.94 -15.85
N ALA A 9 5.72 -12.48 -17.09
CA ALA A 9 6.99 -12.02 -17.65
C ALA A 9 7.51 -10.77 -16.94
N ASP A 10 6.62 -9.84 -16.61
CA ASP A 10 6.96 -8.63 -15.86
C ASP A 10 5.74 -8.07 -15.08
N ARG A 11 5.99 -7.01 -14.30
CA ARG A 11 4.95 -6.31 -13.53
C ARG A 11 3.92 -5.62 -14.43
N GLY A 12 4.28 -5.22 -15.65
CA GLY A 12 3.34 -4.64 -16.60
C GLY A 12 2.34 -5.68 -17.11
N GLU A 13 2.78 -6.91 -17.40
CA GLU A 13 1.88 -8.02 -17.73
C GLU A 13 0.93 -8.32 -16.57
N ALA A 14 1.46 -8.44 -15.35
CA ALA A 14 0.64 -8.64 -14.16
C ALA A 14 -0.41 -7.50 -13.99
N GLY A 15 -0.01 -6.25 -14.23
CA GLY A 15 -0.89 -5.09 -14.20
C GLY A 15 -2.00 -5.11 -15.25
N ARG A 16 -1.68 -5.48 -16.51
CA ARG A 16 -2.69 -5.62 -17.58
C ARG A 16 -3.70 -6.71 -17.26
N VAL A 17 -3.24 -7.86 -16.76
CA VAL A 17 -4.13 -8.97 -16.37
C VAL A 17 -5.01 -8.59 -15.18
N LEU A 18 -4.44 -7.90 -14.17
CA LEU A 18 -5.20 -7.39 -13.03
C LEU A 18 -6.25 -6.38 -13.48
N ALA A 19 -5.90 -5.46 -14.37
CA ALA A 19 -6.80 -4.43 -14.86
C ALA A 19 -8.04 -5.03 -15.56
N GLU A 20 -7.87 -6.03 -16.43
CA GLU A 20 -9.00 -6.73 -17.06
C GLU A 20 -9.92 -7.42 -16.05
N ARG A 21 -9.39 -7.85 -14.90
CA ARG A 21 -10.20 -8.44 -13.82
C ARG A 21 -10.96 -7.38 -13.01
N LEU A 22 -10.51 -6.14 -13.02
CA LEU A 22 -11.18 -5.03 -12.33
C LEU A 22 -12.26 -4.37 -13.19
N VAL A 23 -12.21 -4.51 -14.52
CA VAL A 23 -13.22 -3.94 -15.44
C VAL A 23 -14.67 -4.31 -15.09
N PRO A 24 -15.02 -5.57 -14.77
CA PRO A 24 -16.38 -5.94 -14.39
C PRO A 24 -16.89 -5.29 -13.11
N LEU A 25 -16.00 -4.68 -12.31
CA LEU A 25 -16.40 -3.96 -11.10
C LEU A 25 -17.03 -2.60 -11.40
N GLY A 26 -16.97 -2.11 -12.64
CA GLY A 26 -17.62 -0.87 -13.08
C GLY A 26 -17.10 0.36 -12.34
N LEU A 27 -15.80 0.43 -12.06
CA LEU A 27 -15.21 1.57 -11.37
C LEU A 27 -15.09 2.77 -12.31
N GLU A 28 -15.74 3.89 -11.98
CA GLU A 28 -15.66 5.15 -12.72
C GLU A 28 -14.46 5.97 -12.23
N GLU A 29 -13.49 6.22 -13.11
CA GLU A 29 -12.28 7.04 -12.87
C GLU A 29 -11.62 6.84 -11.49
N PRO A 30 -11.30 5.57 -11.10
CA PRO A 30 -10.85 5.26 -9.76
C PRO A 30 -9.52 5.94 -9.42
N LEU A 31 -9.34 6.27 -8.14
CA LEU A 31 -8.02 6.62 -7.61
C LEU A 31 -7.21 5.34 -7.38
N VAL A 32 -6.17 5.13 -8.16
CA VAL A 32 -5.26 3.99 -8.02
C VAL A 32 -4.06 4.41 -7.17
N LEU A 33 -3.96 3.85 -5.98
CA LEU A 33 -2.88 4.09 -5.03
C LEU A 33 -1.89 2.93 -5.06
N ALA A 34 -0.77 3.12 -5.74
CA ALA A 34 0.27 2.11 -5.85
C ALA A 34 1.25 2.15 -4.67
N LEU A 35 1.58 0.99 -4.10
CA LEU A 35 2.60 0.85 -3.07
C LEU A 35 4.00 0.79 -3.71
N PRO A 36 4.89 1.76 -3.45
CA PRO A 36 6.21 1.77 -4.07
C PRO A 36 7.14 0.70 -3.48
N ARG A 37 8.08 0.16 -4.26
CA ARG A 37 8.36 0.48 -5.68
C ARG A 37 7.62 -0.45 -6.63
N GLY A 38 7.36 -1.68 -6.20
CA GLY A 38 6.87 -2.78 -7.02
C GLY A 38 5.44 -2.59 -7.51
N GLY A 39 4.55 -2.04 -6.69
CA GLY A 39 3.17 -1.80 -7.09
C GLY A 39 3.00 -0.75 -8.18
N VAL A 40 3.98 0.13 -8.43
CA VAL A 40 3.83 1.28 -9.34
C VAL A 40 3.63 0.87 -10.81
N PRO A 41 4.45 0.00 -11.43
CA PRO A 41 4.20 -0.48 -12.78
C PRO A 41 2.85 -1.19 -12.95
N ILE A 42 2.37 -1.87 -11.91
CA ILE A 42 1.07 -2.55 -11.91
C ILE A 42 -0.06 -1.52 -11.83
N GLY A 43 0.03 -0.59 -10.89
CA GLY A 43 -0.93 0.50 -10.71
C GLY A 43 -1.05 1.38 -11.94
N TYR A 44 0.05 1.60 -12.67
CA TYR A 44 0.04 2.30 -13.96
C TYR A 44 -0.87 1.63 -14.98
N GLU A 45 -0.74 0.32 -15.18
CA GLU A 45 -1.58 -0.41 -16.13
C GLU A 45 -3.05 -0.44 -15.69
N VAL A 46 -3.31 -0.56 -14.39
CA VAL A 46 -4.66 -0.49 -13.81
C VAL A 46 -5.30 0.87 -14.06
N ALA A 47 -4.61 1.97 -13.71
CA ALA A 47 -5.11 3.32 -13.91
C ALA A 47 -5.38 3.60 -15.39
N ARG A 48 -4.42 3.27 -16.27
CA ARG A 48 -4.55 3.46 -17.72
C ARG A 48 -5.76 2.72 -18.29
N ARG A 49 -5.98 1.47 -17.86
CA ARG A 49 -7.06 0.62 -18.40
C ARG A 49 -8.46 0.99 -17.88
N LEU A 50 -8.53 1.51 -16.65
CA LEU A 50 -9.80 1.91 -16.03
C LEU A 50 -10.12 3.40 -16.21
N GLY A 51 -9.26 4.17 -16.90
CA GLY A 51 -9.40 5.63 -16.99
C GLY A 51 -9.23 6.33 -15.65
N GLY A 52 -8.53 5.70 -14.70
CA GLY A 52 -8.32 6.22 -13.35
C GLY A 52 -7.11 7.14 -13.22
N VAL A 53 -6.95 7.71 -12.01
CA VAL A 53 -5.80 8.54 -11.64
C VAL A 53 -4.82 7.71 -10.83
N LEU A 54 -3.56 7.64 -11.27
CA LEU A 54 -2.48 6.99 -10.51
C LEU A 54 -1.81 7.98 -9.55
N ASP A 55 -1.63 7.57 -8.29
CA ASP A 55 -0.64 8.16 -7.39
C ASP A 55 -0.01 7.08 -6.51
N VAL A 56 0.97 7.45 -5.70
CA VAL A 56 1.66 6.57 -4.75
C VAL A 56 1.11 6.73 -3.34
N LEU A 57 0.96 5.60 -2.65
CA LEU A 57 0.74 5.55 -1.20
C LEU A 57 1.97 4.93 -0.55
N VAL A 58 2.76 5.74 0.14
CA VAL A 58 4.02 5.28 0.72
C VAL A 58 3.73 4.47 1.98
N THR A 59 4.32 3.28 2.07
CA THR A 59 4.28 2.44 3.26
C THR A 59 5.69 2.07 3.71
N ARG A 60 5.83 1.77 5.00
CA ARG A 60 7.07 1.28 5.62
C ARG A 60 6.73 0.11 6.53
N LYS A 61 7.58 -0.93 6.51
CA LYS A 61 7.47 -2.02 7.48
C LYS A 61 8.07 -1.55 8.81
N ILE A 62 7.47 -1.97 9.91
CA ILE A 62 8.01 -1.79 11.25
C ILE A 62 8.66 -3.11 11.62
N GLY A 63 9.99 -3.11 11.67
CA GLY A 63 10.79 -4.28 12.06
C GLY A 63 10.79 -4.50 13.58
N CYS A 64 11.05 -5.72 13.99
CA CYS A 64 11.32 -6.05 15.39
C CYS A 64 12.62 -5.38 15.84
N PRO A 65 12.69 -4.85 17.08
CA PRO A 65 13.94 -4.35 17.64
C PRO A 65 15.04 -5.41 17.56
N GLY A 66 16.22 -5.04 17.06
CA GLY A 66 17.35 -5.95 16.83
C GLY A 66 17.22 -6.90 15.63
N GLN A 67 16.04 -6.99 14.99
CA GLN A 67 15.82 -7.81 13.79
C GLN A 67 14.97 -7.03 12.74
N PRO A 68 15.56 -6.05 12.05
CA PRO A 68 14.81 -5.15 11.15
C PRO A 68 14.08 -5.86 10.01
N GLU A 69 14.63 -6.98 9.53
CA GLU A 69 14.01 -7.80 8.47
C GLU A 69 12.75 -8.56 8.94
N PHE A 70 12.59 -8.73 10.27
CA PHE A 70 11.43 -9.39 10.85
C PHE A 70 10.32 -8.37 11.13
N GLY A 71 9.38 -8.23 10.20
CA GLY A 71 8.29 -7.26 10.29
C GLY A 71 7.24 -7.62 11.33
N VAL A 72 7.03 -6.74 12.31
CA VAL A 72 5.99 -6.85 13.35
C VAL A 72 4.81 -5.90 13.11
N GLY A 73 4.91 -5.05 12.10
CA GLY A 73 3.85 -4.14 11.70
C GLY A 73 4.20 -3.36 10.44
N ALA A 74 3.39 -2.37 10.12
CA ALA A 74 3.67 -1.41 9.07
C ALA A 74 2.99 -0.07 9.35
N ILE A 75 3.50 0.99 8.74
CA ILE A 75 2.91 2.32 8.75
C ILE A 75 2.70 2.78 7.30
N ALA A 76 1.61 3.50 7.06
CA ALA A 76 1.31 4.13 5.78
C ALA A 76 1.24 5.65 5.97
N GLU A 77 1.48 6.36 4.89
CA GLU A 77 1.35 7.81 4.87
C GLU A 77 -0.06 8.24 5.29
N GLY A 78 -0.15 9.21 6.19
CA GLY A 78 -1.43 9.73 6.69
C GLY A 78 -2.17 8.76 7.62
N GLY A 79 -1.54 7.65 8.02
CA GLY A 79 -2.09 6.68 8.95
C GLY A 79 -1.22 6.47 10.18
N GLU A 80 -1.81 5.79 11.16
CA GLU A 80 -1.10 5.30 12.34
C GLU A 80 -0.42 3.95 12.08
N PRO A 81 0.60 3.59 12.89
CA PRO A 81 1.18 2.25 12.88
C PRO A 81 0.11 1.17 13.04
N VAL A 82 0.17 0.15 12.18
CA VAL A 82 -0.62 -1.08 12.30
C VAL A 82 0.31 -2.21 12.72
N LEU A 83 0.17 -2.64 13.96
CA LEU A 83 1.01 -3.64 14.61
C LEU A 83 0.29 -5.00 14.66
N ASP A 84 1.04 -6.08 14.52
CA ASP A 84 0.51 -7.43 14.72
C ASP A 84 0.51 -7.77 16.21
N ALA A 85 -0.63 -7.50 16.87
CA ALA A 85 -0.79 -7.72 18.30
C ALA A 85 -0.51 -9.17 18.74
N ARG A 86 -0.77 -10.18 17.88
CA ARG A 86 -0.48 -11.58 18.20
C ARG A 86 1.02 -11.81 18.22
N LEU A 87 1.73 -11.27 17.23
CA LEU A 87 3.17 -11.39 17.13
C LEU A 87 3.88 -10.63 18.26
N LEU A 88 3.43 -9.43 18.61
CA LEU A 88 3.97 -8.69 19.76
C LEU A 88 3.81 -9.47 21.06
N SER A 89 2.63 -10.05 21.29
CA SER A 89 2.39 -10.92 22.46
C SER A 89 3.34 -12.12 22.51
N GLN A 90 3.59 -12.78 21.36
CA GLN A 90 4.54 -13.90 21.28
C GLN A 90 5.99 -13.49 21.56
N LEU A 91 6.38 -12.30 21.12
CA LEU A 91 7.71 -11.74 21.34
C LEU A 91 7.87 -11.05 22.70
N ARG A 92 6.79 -10.94 23.49
CA ARG A 92 6.73 -10.18 24.74
C ARG A 92 7.16 -8.72 24.56
N LEU A 93 6.73 -8.14 23.44
CA LEU A 93 6.94 -6.73 23.12
C LEU A 93 5.64 -5.95 23.32
N ASP A 94 5.79 -4.69 23.69
CA ASP A 94 4.72 -3.70 23.68
C ASP A 94 5.00 -2.57 22.68
N GLU A 95 4.12 -1.56 22.65
CA GLU A 95 4.28 -0.41 21.76
C GLU A 95 5.46 0.48 22.16
N ALA A 96 5.81 0.55 23.45
CA ALA A 96 6.93 1.34 23.93
C ALA A 96 8.26 0.76 23.45
N ASP A 97 8.38 -0.56 23.38
CA ASP A 97 9.54 -1.25 22.80
C ASP A 97 9.76 -0.90 21.31
N LEU A 98 8.68 -0.54 20.60
CA LEU A 98 8.71 -0.19 19.18
C LEU A 98 8.84 1.30 18.91
N ALA A 99 8.74 2.16 19.92
CA ALA A 99 8.65 3.61 19.74
C ALA A 99 9.81 4.19 18.92
N ALA A 100 11.05 3.72 19.17
CA ALA A 100 12.23 4.14 18.43
C ALA A 100 12.17 3.70 16.96
N THR A 101 11.77 2.45 16.68
CA THR A 101 11.61 1.93 15.32
C THR A 101 10.51 2.68 14.58
N VAL A 102 9.36 2.91 15.21
CA VAL A 102 8.24 3.66 14.63
C VAL A 102 8.69 5.08 14.27
N THR A 103 9.43 5.75 15.15
CA THR A 103 9.94 7.10 14.91
C THR A 103 10.89 7.13 13.69
N ALA A 104 11.82 6.19 13.61
CA ALA A 104 12.75 6.08 12.48
C ALA A 104 12.01 5.79 11.16
N GLU A 105 11.06 4.86 11.17
CA GLU A 105 10.28 4.51 9.98
C GLU A 105 9.34 5.63 9.54
N ARG A 106 8.80 6.44 10.48
CA ARG A 106 8.02 7.64 10.14
C ARG A 106 8.88 8.70 9.45
N ALA A 107 10.10 8.93 9.94
CA ALA A 107 11.03 9.87 9.30
C ALA A 107 11.41 9.42 7.86
N GLU A 108 11.69 8.13 7.67
CA GLU A 108 11.97 7.57 6.34
C GLU A 108 10.74 7.60 5.43
N LEU A 109 9.54 7.35 5.98
CA LEU A 109 8.28 7.48 5.26
C LEU A 109 8.13 8.89 4.70
N GLU A 110 8.29 9.92 5.53
CA GLU A 110 8.18 11.32 5.12
C GLU A 110 9.24 11.69 4.08
N ARG A 111 10.48 11.21 4.23
CA ARG A 111 11.54 11.41 3.23
C ARG A 111 11.14 10.84 1.87
N ARG A 112 10.52 9.65 1.83
CA ARG A 112 10.06 9.01 0.59
C ARG A 112 8.84 9.70 -0.01
N VAL A 113 7.90 10.15 0.81
CA VAL A 113 6.75 10.96 0.36
C VAL A 113 7.26 12.20 -0.37
N ARG A 114 8.20 12.94 0.25
CA ARG A 114 8.85 14.09 -0.39
C ARG A 114 9.60 13.70 -1.67
N ALA A 115 10.30 12.57 -1.69
CA ALA A 115 11.01 12.12 -2.89
C ALA A 115 10.08 11.76 -4.06
N TYR A 116 8.87 11.26 -3.80
CA TYR A 116 7.94 10.83 -4.86
C TYR A 116 6.94 11.92 -5.26
N ARG A 117 6.44 12.72 -4.31
CA ARG A 117 5.41 13.72 -4.56
C ARG A 117 5.88 15.16 -4.35
N GLY A 118 7.09 15.39 -3.85
CA GLY A 118 7.51 16.72 -3.41
C GLY A 118 6.57 17.23 -2.34
N ASP A 119 6.05 18.44 -2.55
CA ASP A 119 5.06 19.07 -1.66
C ASP A 119 3.62 18.74 -2.06
N ARG A 120 3.39 17.92 -3.11
CA ARG A 120 2.03 17.54 -3.51
C ARG A 120 1.38 16.64 -2.44
N PRO A 121 0.19 16.99 -1.93
CA PRO A 121 -0.52 16.17 -0.96
C PRO A 121 -0.99 14.85 -1.59
N LEU A 122 -1.28 13.86 -0.73
CA LEU A 122 -1.93 12.62 -1.16
C LEU A 122 -3.33 12.95 -1.69
N PRO A 123 -3.71 12.53 -2.91
CA PRO A 123 -5.02 12.83 -3.49
C PRO A 123 -6.16 12.42 -2.57
N GLU A 124 -7.22 13.23 -2.54
CA GLU A 124 -8.35 13.01 -1.65
C GLU A 124 -9.17 11.78 -2.10
N PRO A 125 -9.32 10.76 -1.25
CA PRO A 125 -10.13 9.57 -1.55
C PRO A 125 -11.64 9.77 -1.43
N GLU A 126 -12.10 10.80 -0.73
CA GLU A 126 -13.51 10.97 -0.35
C GLU A 126 -14.47 10.83 -1.54
N GLY A 127 -15.47 9.97 -1.39
CA GLY A 127 -16.51 9.75 -2.40
C GLY A 127 -16.05 9.04 -3.69
N ARG A 128 -14.78 8.63 -3.80
CA ARG A 128 -14.23 7.96 -4.98
C ARG A 128 -14.10 6.45 -4.78
N ALA A 129 -14.10 5.71 -5.88
CA ALA A 129 -13.56 4.35 -5.88
C ALA A 129 -12.02 4.43 -5.77
N VAL A 130 -11.44 3.67 -4.85
CA VAL A 130 -9.99 3.60 -4.63
C VAL A 130 -9.53 2.17 -4.84
N VAL A 131 -8.41 1.99 -5.53
CA VAL A 131 -7.75 0.69 -5.71
C VAL A 131 -6.34 0.78 -5.15
N VAL A 132 -6.05 0.05 -4.08
CA VAL A 132 -4.68 -0.07 -3.55
C VAL A 132 -3.98 -1.23 -4.26
N VAL A 133 -2.81 -0.98 -4.84
CA VAL A 133 -2.09 -1.95 -5.69
C VAL A 133 -0.67 -2.18 -5.16
N ASP A 134 -0.26 -3.45 -5.10
CA ASP A 134 1.11 -3.88 -4.79
C ASP A 134 1.54 -5.01 -5.75
N ASP A 135 2.83 -5.34 -5.80
CA ASP A 135 3.35 -6.44 -6.63
C ASP A 135 3.31 -7.82 -5.98
N GLY A 136 2.94 -7.88 -4.71
CA GLY A 136 2.66 -9.13 -4.02
C GLY A 136 2.35 -8.92 -2.55
N LEU A 137 1.76 -9.93 -1.92
CA LEU A 137 1.44 -9.93 -0.49
C LEU A 137 2.15 -11.09 0.18
N ALA A 138 3.34 -10.85 0.73
CA ALA A 138 4.06 -11.87 1.51
C ALA A 138 3.36 -12.14 2.86
N THR A 139 3.23 -11.09 3.69
CA THR A 139 2.51 -11.15 4.98
C THR A 139 1.26 -10.26 4.99
N GLY A 140 1.13 -9.37 4.00
CA GLY A 140 0.03 -8.41 3.89
C GLY A 140 0.10 -7.21 4.84
N GLY A 141 1.13 -7.08 5.69
CA GLY A 141 1.22 -5.99 6.67
C GLY A 141 1.19 -4.59 6.04
N THR A 142 1.94 -4.37 4.96
CA THR A 142 1.97 -3.10 4.21
C THR A 142 0.61 -2.77 3.60
N ALA A 143 -0.06 -3.76 3.01
CA ALA A 143 -1.41 -3.59 2.46
C ALA A 143 -2.43 -3.28 3.55
N ARG A 144 -2.36 -3.92 4.72
CA ARG A 144 -3.25 -3.61 5.86
C ARG A 144 -3.04 -2.18 6.36
N ALA A 145 -1.79 -1.72 6.49
CA ALA A 145 -1.49 -0.34 6.86
C ALA A 145 -2.02 0.65 5.82
N ALA A 146 -1.83 0.36 4.53
CA ALA A 146 -2.35 1.18 3.44
C ALA A 146 -3.89 1.31 3.51
N LEU A 147 -4.60 0.19 3.64
CA LEU A 147 -6.06 0.19 3.76
C LEU A 147 -6.52 0.91 5.04
N ALA A 148 -5.82 0.75 6.15
CA ALA A 148 -6.12 1.43 7.41
C ALA A 148 -5.94 2.95 7.32
N ALA A 149 -4.98 3.44 6.55
CA ALA A 149 -4.78 4.88 6.30
C ALA A 149 -5.84 5.47 5.36
N VAL A 150 -6.35 4.69 4.39
CA VAL A 150 -7.31 5.19 3.40
C VAL A 150 -8.75 5.15 3.92
N ARG A 151 -9.15 4.11 4.67
CA ARG A 151 -10.54 3.92 5.14
C ARG A 151 -11.15 5.14 5.86
N PRO A 152 -10.45 5.82 6.80
CA PRO A 152 -11.00 6.98 7.49
C PRO A 152 -11.30 8.17 6.57
N ARG A 153 -10.70 8.22 5.37
CA ARG A 153 -10.91 9.27 4.36
C ARG A 153 -12.14 9.03 3.48
N ARG A 154 -13.00 8.08 3.88
CA ARG A 154 -14.35 7.85 3.32
C ARG A 154 -14.40 7.69 1.79
N PRO A 155 -13.60 6.79 1.20
CA PRO A 155 -13.81 6.43 -0.19
C PRO A 155 -15.21 5.80 -0.36
N ALA A 156 -15.84 6.02 -1.52
CA ALA A 156 -17.11 5.36 -1.85
C ALA A 156 -16.94 3.84 -1.96
N ARG A 157 -15.73 3.40 -2.36
CA ARG A 157 -15.33 1.99 -2.41
C ARG A 157 -13.82 1.89 -2.26
N LEU A 158 -13.34 0.89 -1.53
CA LEU A 158 -11.93 0.57 -1.33
C LEU A 158 -11.68 -0.92 -1.53
#